data_AF-A0ABC9U3I2-F1
#
_entry.id   AF-A0ABC9U3I2-F1
#
_cell.length_a   1.000
_cell.length_b   1.000
_cell.length_c   1.000
_cell.angle_alpha   90.00
_cell.angle_beta   90.00
_cell.angle_gamma   90.00
#
_symmetry.space_group_name_H-M   'P 1'
#
loop_
_entity.id
_entity.type
_entity.pdbx_description
1 polymer ?
#
loop_
_entity_poly.entity_id
_entity_poly.type
_entity_poly.pdbx_seq_one_letter_code
_entity_poly.pdbx_strand_id
1 'polypeptide(L)'
;MEKSNTTQNHEKTDAFSKMGQQLDEVQKTAGRLDISVAEARTLLSARTKQYINSQYENFNDLILEAARLSERLTEKMRRLVLEVTFDTRKYEAYKEDLIGIHGIEVACQDGVMTIALPFLVPHRKSDYTDYIYKPLYLALKHWRTRQEDNEGEVPQYECCTVCFLHVYDSGLPLARVRDHDNLEEKHILDVVGAFFLKTDSGLYLNSYHTTMLGKEDRTYLVIMENEKFPGWLGDNMQNRAVCSG
;
A
#
# COMPACT_ATOMS: atom_id res chain seq x y z
N MET A 1 53.79 14.81 -12.53
CA MET A 1 52.35 14.50 -12.51
C MET A 1 52.21 13.13 -11.85
N GLU A 2 51.95 13.03 -10.54
CA GLU A 2 51.80 11.71 -9.88
C GLU A 2 51.19 11.78 -8.47
N LYS A 3 50.14 12.59 -8.27
CA LYS A 3 49.43 12.68 -6.96
C LYS A 3 47.92 12.38 -7.02
N SER A 4 47.39 11.99 -8.17
CA SER A 4 45.92 11.84 -8.35
C SER A 4 45.37 10.41 -8.21
N ASN A 5 46.21 9.37 -8.24
CA ASN A 5 45.72 7.97 -8.21
C ASN A 5 45.55 7.39 -6.79
N THR A 6 46.35 7.82 -5.81
CA THR A 6 46.33 7.23 -4.46
C THR A 6 45.09 7.66 -3.66
N THR A 7 44.67 8.93 -3.79
CA THR A 7 43.49 9.47 -3.09
C THR A 7 42.18 8.87 -3.61
N GLN A 8 42.05 8.71 -4.94
CA GLN A 8 40.87 8.08 -5.56
C GLN A 8 40.73 6.59 -5.20
N ASN A 9 41.84 5.86 -5.03
CA ASN A 9 41.79 4.46 -4.60
C ASN A 9 41.40 4.32 -3.13
N HIS A 10 41.82 5.24 -2.26
CA HIS A 10 41.48 5.22 -0.85
C HIS A 10 39.99 5.53 -0.61
N GLU A 11 39.43 6.51 -1.35
CA GLU A 11 38.01 6.85 -1.30
C GLU A 11 37.11 5.73 -1.84
N LYS A 12 37.51 5.05 -2.93
CA LYS A 12 36.78 3.89 -3.45
C LYS A 12 36.79 2.72 -2.46
N THR A 13 37.92 2.44 -1.82
CA THR A 13 38.04 1.36 -0.85
C THR A 13 37.15 1.60 0.38
N ASP A 14 37.05 2.85 0.82
CA ASP A 14 36.19 3.26 1.94
C ASP A 14 34.69 3.16 1.59
N ALA A 15 34.31 3.54 0.38
CA ALA A 15 32.93 3.40 -0.11
C ALA A 15 32.47 1.93 -0.20
N PHE A 16 33.31 1.03 -0.70
CA PHE A 16 32.99 -0.40 -0.75
C PHE A 16 32.94 -1.04 0.66
N SER A 17 33.81 -0.62 1.57
CA SER A 17 33.78 -1.05 2.97
C SER A 17 32.46 -0.66 3.65
N LYS A 18 32.03 0.59 3.45
CA LYS A 18 30.75 1.10 3.97
C LYS A 18 29.55 0.33 3.40
N MET A 19 29.57 0.03 2.10
CA MET A 19 28.52 -0.77 1.46
C MET A 19 28.48 -2.20 2.01
N GLY A 20 29.64 -2.81 2.26
CA GLY A 20 29.73 -4.11 2.94
C GLY A 20 29.08 -4.09 4.33
N GLN A 21 29.34 -3.06 5.13
CA GLN A 21 28.71 -2.90 6.45
C GLN A 21 27.18 -2.75 6.36
N GLN A 22 26.68 -1.99 5.37
CA GLN A 22 25.23 -1.86 5.15
C GLN A 22 24.59 -3.20 4.77
N LEU A 23 25.25 -4.00 3.93
CA LEU A 23 24.78 -5.35 3.57
C LEU A 23 24.76 -6.28 4.78
N ASP A 24 25.77 -6.23 5.65
CA ASP A 24 25.80 -7.00 6.90
C ASP A 24 24.63 -6.62 7.83
N GLU A 25 24.31 -5.33 7.93
CA GLU A 25 23.14 -4.87 8.70
C GLU A 25 21.81 -5.34 8.13
N VAL A 26 21.67 -5.31 6.80
CA VAL A 26 20.51 -5.86 6.09
C VAL A 26 20.37 -7.34 6.40
N GLN A 27 21.45 -8.12 6.26
CA GLN A 27 21.43 -9.55 6.53
C GLN A 27 21.07 -9.87 7.99
N LYS A 28 21.64 -9.13 8.95
CA LYS A 28 21.29 -9.26 10.38
C LYS A 28 19.81 -8.96 10.64
N THR A 29 19.27 -7.91 10.03
CA THR A 29 17.86 -7.53 10.17
C THR A 29 16.95 -8.60 9.59
N ALA A 30 17.26 -9.10 8.39
CA ALA A 30 16.53 -10.19 7.75
C ALA A 30 16.57 -11.49 8.58
N GLY A 31 17.72 -11.86 9.15
CA GLY A 31 17.83 -13.04 10.01
C GLY A 31 16.98 -12.93 11.28
N ARG A 32 16.92 -11.75 11.91
CA ARG A 32 16.04 -11.53 13.07
C ARG A 32 14.56 -11.61 12.71
N LEU A 33 14.18 -11.09 11.53
CA LEU A 33 12.82 -11.19 11.03
C LEU A 33 12.41 -12.65 10.84
N ASP A 34 13.26 -13.45 10.20
CA ASP A 34 13.04 -14.88 9.98
C ASP A 34 12.82 -15.63 11.31
N ILE A 35 13.70 -15.40 12.29
CA ILE A 35 13.57 -16.00 13.63
C ILE A 35 12.23 -15.61 14.28
N SER A 36 11.85 -14.32 14.25
CA SER A 36 10.62 -13.83 14.88
C SER A 36 9.37 -14.50 14.28
N VAL A 37 9.34 -14.64 12.94
CA VAL A 37 8.23 -15.29 12.22
C VAL A 37 8.20 -16.80 12.50
N ALA A 38 9.37 -17.46 12.55
CA ALA A 38 9.48 -18.88 12.84
C ALA A 38 9.01 -19.23 14.26
N GLU A 39 9.36 -18.40 15.25
CA GLU A 39 8.90 -18.54 16.63
C GLU A 39 7.38 -18.33 16.73
N ALA A 40 6.84 -17.28 16.09
CA ALA A 40 5.41 -17.03 16.06
C ALA A 40 4.62 -18.21 15.46
N ARG A 41 5.12 -18.79 14.36
CA ARG A 41 4.53 -19.99 13.74
C ARG A 41 4.55 -21.20 14.67
N THR A 42 5.63 -21.37 15.42
CA THR A 42 5.79 -22.46 16.38
C THR A 42 4.78 -22.33 17.51
N LEU A 43 4.61 -21.13 18.08
CA LEU A 43 3.60 -20.84 19.10
C LEU A 43 2.18 -21.07 18.58
N LEU A 44 1.88 -20.63 17.34
CA LEU A 44 0.57 -20.86 16.73
C LEU A 44 0.25 -22.36 16.62
N SER A 45 1.23 -23.16 16.19
CA SER A 45 1.09 -24.61 16.05
C SER A 45 0.94 -25.35 17.39
N ALA A 46 1.54 -24.81 18.46
CA ALA A 46 1.37 -25.31 19.83
C ALA A 46 -0.02 -24.96 20.40
N ARG A 47 -0.55 -23.77 20.09
CA ARG A 47 -1.88 -23.32 20.51
C ARG A 47 -3.01 -24.15 19.92
N THR A 48 -2.90 -24.64 18.68
CA THR A 48 -3.87 -25.61 18.13
C THR A 48 -4.01 -26.86 19.00
N LYS A 49 -3.03 -27.13 19.89
CA LYS A 49 -2.99 -28.30 20.77
C LYS A 49 -3.37 -28.01 22.24
N GLN A 50 -3.35 -26.76 22.73
CA GLN A 50 -3.65 -26.40 24.14
C GLN A 50 -4.18 -24.95 24.30
N TYR A 51 -5.14 -24.72 25.23
CA TYR A 51 -5.69 -23.41 25.59
C TYR A 51 -4.95 -22.78 26.79
N ILE A 52 -4.04 -21.81 26.58
CA ILE A 52 -3.43 -20.99 27.65
C ILE A 52 -3.27 -19.53 27.19
N ASN A 53 -3.75 -18.57 27.98
CA ASN A 53 -3.76 -17.14 27.66
C ASN A 53 -2.37 -16.48 27.64
N SER A 54 -1.39 -16.96 28.43
CA SER A 54 -0.03 -16.35 28.49
C SER A 54 0.79 -16.51 27.19
N GLN A 55 0.44 -17.47 26.34
CA GLN A 55 1.12 -17.64 25.04
C GLN A 55 0.62 -16.63 23.98
N TYR A 56 -0.51 -15.96 24.23
CA TYR A 56 -1.09 -15.00 23.28
C TYR A 56 -0.34 -13.67 23.27
N GLU A 57 0.07 -13.16 24.43
CA GLU A 57 0.89 -11.95 24.53
C GLU A 57 2.25 -12.17 23.85
N ASN A 58 2.90 -13.31 24.11
CA ASN A 58 4.16 -13.67 23.45
C ASN A 58 4.03 -13.78 21.92
N PHE A 59 2.92 -14.33 21.41
CA PHE A 59 2.66 -14.39 19.97
C PHE A 59 2.47 -12.99 19.37
N ASN A 60 1.66 -12.15 20.01
CA ASN A 60 1.42 -10.79 19.55
C ASN A 60 2.72 -9.97 19.50
N ASP A 61 3.56 -10.06 20.54
CA ASP A 61 4.84 -9.36 20.61
C ASP A 61 5.79 -9.78 19.49
N LEU A 62 5.85 -11.08 19.16
CA LEU A 62 6.64 -11.59 18.04
C LEU A 62 6.15 -11.07 16.69
N ILE A 63 4.83 -11.00 16.48
CA ILE A 63 4.25 -10.42 15.26
C ILE A 63 4.55 -8.92 15.16
N LEU A 64 4.45 -8.18 16.27
CA LEU A 64 4.77 -6.76 16.31
C LEU A 64 6.26 -6.50 16.05
N GLU A 65 7.16 -7.30 16.61
CA GLU A 65 8.60 -7.19 16.32
C GLU A 65 8.92 -7.57 14.88
N ALA A 66 8.33 -8.64 14.35
CA ALA A 66 8.47 -9.03 12.95
C ALA A 66 8.02 -7.90 12.00
N ALA A 67 6.87 -7.27 12.28
CA ALA A 67 6.40 -6.12 11.48
C ALA A 67 7.42 -4.97 11.50
N ARG A 68 7.96 -4.59 12.68
CA ARG A 68 8.98 -3.54 12.79
C ARG A 68 10.27 -3.87 12.05
N LEU A 69 10.71 -5.13 12.12
CA LEU A 69 11.92 -5.59 11.42
C LEU A 69 11.73 -5.58 9.90
N SER A 70 10.54 -5.94 9.41
CA SER A 70 10.18 -5.88 8.00
C SER A 70 10.25 -4.45 7.44
N GLU A 71 9.74 -3.47 8.18
CA GLU A 71 9.84 -2.05 7.80
C GLU A 71 11.28 -1.58 7.71
N ARG A 72 12.08 -1.85 8.75
CA ARG A 72 13.51 -1.49 8.77
C ARG A 72 14.28 -2.15 7.64
N LEU A 73 13.98 -3.40 7.34
CA LEU A 73 14.60 -4.12 6.24
C LEU A 73 14.25 -3.46 4.89
N THR A 74 12.99 -3.09 4.71
CA THR A 74 12.51 -2.39 3.50
C THR A 74 13.17 -1.04 3.32
N GLU A 75 13.29 -0.24 4.39
CA GLU A 75 13.99 1.05 4.38
C GLU A 75 15.47 0.91 3.99
N LYS A 76 16.20 0.01 4.65
CA LYS A 76 17.61 -0.25 4.35
C LYS A 76 17.83 -0.70 2.90
N MET A 77 16.98 -1.59 2.40
CA MET A 77 17.05 -2.06 1.01
C MET A 77 16.76 -0.94 0.00
N ARG A 78 15.72 -0.13 0.24
CA ARG A 78 15.41 1.02 -0.63
C ARG A 78 16.56 2.03 -0.67
N ARG A 79 17.19 2.28 0.47
CA ARG A 79 18.36 3.16 0.55
C ARG A 79 19.55 2.59 -0.21
N LEU A 80 19.84 1.31 -0.08
CA LEU A 80 20.88 0.65 -0.88
C LEU A 80 20.61 0.78 -2.37
N VAL A 81 19.36 0.55 -2.83
CA VAL A 81 18.98 0.73 -4.24
C VAL A 81 19.32 2.15 -4.72
N LEU A 82 19.00 3.18 -3.93
CA LEU A 82 19.35 4.58 -4.24
C LEU A 82 20.87 4.82 -4.32
N GLU A 83 21.63 4.20 -3.43
CA GLU A 83 23.08 4.40 -3.34
C GLU A 83 23.85 3.64 -4.43
N VAL A 84 23.33 2.51 -4.94
CA VAL A 84 24.04 1.64 -5.90
C VAL A 84 23.51 1.71 -7.33
N THR A 85 22.28 2.18 -7.53
CA THR A 85 21.63 2.19 -8.85
C THR A 85 21.83 3.55 -9.52
N PHE A 86 22.97 3.70 -10.19
CA PHE A 86 23.29 4.92 -10.96
C PHE A 86 22.65 4.95 -12.36
N ASP A 87 22.19 3.80 -12.85
CA ASP A 87 21.48 3.70 -14.13
C ASP A 87 20.03 4.18 -13.95
N THR A 88 19.75 5.37 -14.47
CA THR A 88 18.43 6.00 -14.41
C THR A 88 17.34 5.10 -14.97
N ARG A 89 17.60 4.34 -16.04
CA ARG A 89 16.57 3.46 -16.64
C ARG A 89 16.20 2.31 -15.71
N LYS A 90 17.20 1.70 -15.07
CA LYS A 90 16.96 0.64 -14.07
C LYS A 90 16.25 1.16 -12.84
N TYR A 91 16.59 2.37 -12.40
CA TYR A 91 15.94 2.99 -11.25
C TYR A 91 14.48 3.37 -11.54
N GLU A 92 14.16 3.87 -12.72
CA GLU A 92 12.76 4.09 -13.12
C GLU A 92 11.99 2.78 -13.26
N ALA A 93 12.57 1.75 -13.89
CA ALA A 93 11.95 0.42 -13.96
C ALA A 93 11.67 -0.16 -12.56
N TYR A 94 12.59 0.01 -11.61
CA TYR A 94 12.35 -0.36 -10.21
C TYR A 94 11.16 0.38 -9.58
N LYS A 95 10.96 1.67 -9.90
CA LYS A 95 9.77 2.41 -9.42
C LYS A 95 8.48 1.91 -10.05
N GLU A 96 8.52 1.47 -11.30
CA GLU A 96 7.38 0.82 -11.96
C GLU A 96 7.07 -0.52 -11.28
N ASP A 97 8.10 -1.33 -11.01
CA ASP A 97 7.98 -2.60 -10.28
C ASP A 97 7.39 -2.40 -8.88
N LEU A 98 7.73 -1.31 -8.18
CA LEU A 98 7.16 -1.00 -6.87
C LEU A 98 5.63 -0.93 -6.92
N ILE A 99 5.03 -0.42 -8.00
CA ILE A 99 3.58 -0.37 -8.14
C ILE A 99 2.99 -1.78 -8.15
N GLY A 100 3.60 -2.67 -8.94
CA GLY A 100 3.22 -4.09 -9.00
C GLY A 100 3.44 -4.82 -7.67
N ILE A 101 4.54 -4.55 -6.98
CA ILE A 101 4.84 -5.11 -5.65
C ILE A 101 3.79 -4.69 -4.62
N HIS A 102 3.34 -3.43 -4.68
CA HIS A 102 2.30 -2.91 -3.78
C HIS A 102 0.88 -3.37 -4.16
N GLY A 103 0.72 -4.09 -5.27
CA GLY A 103 -0.57 -4.66 -5.70
C GLY A 103 -1.66 -3.62 -5.94
N ILE A 104 -1.28 -2.37 -6.24
CA ILE A 104 -2.23 -1.29 -6.52
C ILE A 104 -2.61 -1.36 -8.01
N GLU A 105 -3.89 -1.56 -8.27
CA GLU A 105 -4.43 -1.63 -9.63
C GLU A 105 -5.27 -0.39 -9.91
N VAL A 106 -5.07 0.20 -11.09
CA VAL A 106 -5.78 1.41 -11.51
C VAL A 106 -6.34 1.17 -12.91
N ALA A 107 -7.65 1.33 -13.06
CA ALA A 107 -8.37 1.15 -14.32
C ALA A 107 -9.39 2.27 -14.50
N CYS A 108 -9.59 2.70 -15.74
CA CYS A 108 -10.69 3.60 -16.11
C CYS A 108 -11.46 2.98 -17.26
N GLN A 109 -12.76 2.81 -17.10
CA GLN A 109 -13.65 2.27 -18.13
C GLN A 109 -14.92 3.12 -18.17
N ASP A 110 -15.31 3.58 -19.36
CA ASP A 110 -16.50 4.41 -19.57
C ASP A 110 -16.61 5.62 -18.62
N GLY A 111 -15.47 6.26 -18.33
CA GLY A 111 -15.37 7.40 -17.41
C GLY A 111 -15.57 7.05 -15.93
N VAL A 112 -15.52 5.77 -15.56
CA VAL A 112 -15.50 5.29 -14.17
C VAL A 112 -14.09 4.82 -13.84
N MET A 113 -13.44 5.54 -12.93
CA MET A 113 -12.11 5.20 -12.43
C MET A 113 -12.24 4.25 -11.24
N THR A 114 -11.53 3.14 -11.26
CA THR A 114 -11.43 2.16 -10.16
C THR A 114 -9.98 2.01 -9.73
N ILE A 115 -9.71 2.24 -8.45
CA ILE A 115 -8.42 2.02 -7.80
C ILE A 115 -8.60 0.90 -6.78
N ALA A 116 -7.94 -0.23 -6.98
CA ALA A 116 -7.93 -1.34 -6.05
C ALA A 116 -6.66 -1.31 -5.18
N LEU A 117 -6.85 -1.29 -3.87
CA LEU A 117 -5.80 -1.41 -2.86
C LEU A 117 -5.87 -2.83 -2.26
N PRO A 118 -4.75 -3.55 -2.13
CA PRO A 118 -4.74 -4.94 -1.64
C PRO A 118 -4.81 -5.02 -0.11
N PHE A 119 -5.29 -3.96 0.55
CA PHE A 119 -5.42 -3.89 1.99
C PHE A 119 -6.65 -3.06 2.36
N LEU A 120 -7.11 -3.27 3.59
CA LEU A 120 -8.09 -2.40 4.22
C LEU A 120 -7.40 -1.11 4.68
N VAL A 121 -7.88 0.04 4.21
CA VAL A 121 -7.35 1.34 4.61
C VAL A 121 -7.45 1.49 6.15
N PRO A 122 -6.38 1.90 6.85
CA PRO A 122 -6.41 2.13 8.30
C PRO A 122 -7.39 3.25 8.68
N HIS A 123 -7.99 3.21 9.88
CA HIS A 123 -8.96 4.23 10.32
C HIS A 123 -8.35 5.35 11.17
N ARG A 124 -7.06 5.26 11.51
CA ARG A 124 -6.38 6.24 12.37
C ARG A 124 -5.02 6.59 11.80
N LYS A 125 -4.67 7.86 11.96
CA LYS A 125 -3.32 8.36 11.72
C LYS A 125 -2.36 7.70 12.69
N SER A 126 -1.57 6.81 12.14
CA SER A 126 -0.39 6.25 12.80
C SER A 126 0.80 6.63 11.94
N ASP A 127 2.00 6.68 12.52
CA ASP A 127 3.24 6.95 11.78
C ASP A 127 3.51 5.96 10.62
N TYR A 128 2.67 4.92 10.47
CA TYR A 128 2.75 3.81 9.55
C TYR A 128 2.12 4.05 8.17
N THR A 129 1.38 5.16 7.97
CA THR A 129 0.53 5.29 6.76
C THR A 129 1.24 5.87 5.55
N ASP A 130 2.48 6.35 5.70
CA ASP A 130 3.39 6.71 4.59
C ASP A 130 3.63 5.55 3.60
N TYR A 131 3.54 4.30 4.09
CA TYR A 131 3.64 3.10 3.27
C TYR A 131 2.48 2.96 2.27
N ILE A 132 1.34 3.61 2.50
CA ILE A 132 0.17 3.57 1.61
C ILE A 132 0.23 4.70 0.59
N TYR A 133 0.53 5.92 1.04
CA TYR A 133 0.40 7.13 0.24
C TYR A 133 1.39 7.23 -0.90
N LYS A 134 2.67 6.96 -0.61
CA LYS A 134 3.72 7.09 -1.63
C LYS A 134 3.54 6.07 -2.76
N PRO A 135 3.26 4.79 -2.48
CA PRO A 135 2.91 3.83 -3.52
C PRO A 135 1.66 4.21 -4.32
N LEU A 136 0.61 4.67 -3.65
CA LEU A 136 -0.60 5.13 -4.33
C LEU A 136 -0.30 6.29 -5.28
N TYR A 137 0.39 7.33 -4.81
CA TYR A 137 0.79 8.46 -5.64
C TYR A 137 1.60 8.02 -6.87
N LEU A 138 2.56 7.11 -6.68
CA LEU A 138 3.36 6.57 -7.79
C LEU A 138 2.49 5.78 -8.78
N ALA A 139 1.55 4.96 -8.28
CA ALA A 139 0.63 4.19 -9.10
C ALA A 139 -0.26 5.10 -9.97
N LEU A 140 -0.85 6.15 -9.37
CA LEU A 140 -1.70 7.10 -10.10
C LEU A 140 -0.90 7.91 -11.12
N LYS A 141 0.30 8.39 -10.74
CA LYS A 141 1.19 9.11 -11.65
C LYS A 141 1.56 8.25 -12.85
N HIS A 142 1.99 7.01 -12.61
CA HIS A 142 2.38 6.08 -13.66
C HIS A 142 1.20 5.73 -14.56
N TRP A 143 0.01 5.49 -13.99
CA TRP A 143 -1.21 5.26 -14.78
C TRP A 143 -1.51 6.43 -15.71
N ARG A 144 -1.45 7.67 -15.18
CA ARG A 144 -1.68 8.89 -15.96
C ARG A 144 -0.69 9.04 -17.10
N THR A 145 0.62 8.91 -16.82
CA THR A 145 1.65 8.99 -17.86
C THR A 145 1.43 7.94 -18.94
N ARG A 146 1.09 6.70 -18.55
CA ARG A 146 0.81 5.63 -19.53
C ARG A 146 -0.43 5.91 -20.38
N GLN A 147 -1.43 6.61 -19.85
CA GLN A 147 -2.59 7.03 -20.65
C GLN A 147 -2.22 8.15 -21.61
N GLU A 148 -1.48 9.15 -21.15
CA GLU A 148 -0.97 10.25 -21.99
C GLU A 148 -0.09 9.72 -23.14
N ASP A 149 0.79 8.75 -22.88
CA ASP A 149 1.66 8.12 -23.88
C ASP A 149 0.88 7.29 -24.93
N ASN A 150 -0.27 6.75 -24.55
CA ASN A 150 -1.13 5.95 -25.44
C ASN A 150 -2.27 6.77 -26.08
N GLU A 151 -2.21 8.11 -25.99
CA GLU A 151 -3.28 9.04 -26.43
C GLU A 151 -4.66 8.71 -25.80
N GLY A 152 -4.66 8.06 -24.65
CA GLY A 152 -5.84 7.72 -23.87
C GLY A 152 -6.37 8.92 -23.09
N GLU A 153 -7.68 8.92 -22.82
CA GLU A 153 -8.31 9.97 -22.04
C GLU A 153 -7.99 9.81 -20.54
N VAL A 154 -7.53 10.91 -19.93
CA VAL A 154 -7.38 11.03 -18.47
C VAL A 154 -8.59 11.78 -17.93
N PRO A 155 -9.47 11.15 -17.13
CA PRO A 155 -10.67 11.81 -16.65
C PRO A 155 -10.32 12.96 -15.70
N GLN A 156 -11.10 14.04 -15.79
CA GLN A 156 -11.04 15.20 -14.90
C GLN A 156 -12.43 15.48 -14.35
N TYR A 157 -12.70 14.96 -13.16
CA TYR A 157 -13.99 15.01 -12.52
C TYR A 157 -14.23 16.36 -11.85
N GLU A 158 -15.37 16.98 -12.14
CA GLU A 158 -15.80 18.24 -11.53
C GLU A 158 -16.88 17.99 -10.49
N CYS A 159 -18.05 17.47 -10.90
CA CYS A 159 -19.12 17.03 -10.02
C CYS A 159 -19.14 15.50 -9.96
N CYS A 160 -18.64 14.90 -8.88
CA CYS A 160 -18.43 13.45 -8.83
C CYS A 160 -18.70 12.83 -7.48
N THR A 161 -18.88 11.52 -7.51
CA THR A 161 -19.02 10.68 -6.34
C THR A 161 -17.82 9.75 -6.23
N VAL A 162 -17.21 9.70 -5.05
CA VAL A 162 -16.17 8.73 -4.70
C VAL A 162 -16.79 7.67 -3.79
N CYS A 163 -16.74 6.43 -4.25
CA CYS A 163 -17.22 5.27 -3.50
C CYS A 163 -16.04 4.57 -2.83
N PHE A 164 -16.05 4.49 -1.51
CA PHE A 164 -15.17 3.67 -0.70
C PHE A 164 -15.84 2.32 -0.44
N LEU A 165 -15.35 1.28 -1.10
CA LEU A 165 -15.81 -0.09 -0.92
C LEU A 165 -14.76 -0.88 -0.15
N HIS A 166 -15.08 -1.22 1.10
CA HIS A 166 -14.26 -2.10 1.91
C HIS A 166 -14.73 -3.54 1.77
N VAL A 167 -13.86 -4.40 1.24
CA VAL A 167 -14.09 -5.84 1.14
C VAL A 167 -13.34 -6.50 2.28
N TYR A 168 -14.06 -7.22 3.13
CA TYR A 168 -13.49 -8.02 4.20
C TYR A 168 -13.48 -9.49 3.81
N ASP A 169 -12.40 -10.20 4.13
CA ASP A 169 -12.31 -11.65 3.94
C ASP A 169 -13.39 -12.37 4.77
N SER A 170 -14.29 -13.06 4.07
CA SER A 170 -15.37 -13.87 4.64
C SER A 170 -14.90 -15.06 5.47
N GLY A 171 -13.63 -15.49 5.30
CA GLY A 171 -13.01 -16.52 6.11
C GLY A 171 -12.50 -16.04 7.47
N LEU A 172 -12.49 -14.73 7.73
CA LEU A 172 -11.97 -14.12 8.95
C LEU A 172 -13.11 -13.64 9.89
N PRO A 173 -12.85 -13.47 11.20
CA PRO A 173 -13.90 -13.13 12.16
C PRO A 173 -14.63 -11.82 11.82
N LEU A 174 -15.97 -11.85 11.86
CA LEU A 174 -16.82 -10.67 11.58
C LEU A 174 -16.59 -9.49 12.53
N ALA A 175 -16.10 -9.75 13.76
CA ALA A 175 -15.75 -8.70 14.72
C ALA A 175 -14.62 -7.76 14.23
N ARG A 176 -13.94 -8.11 13.13
CA ARG A 176 -12.95 -7.26 12.46
C ARG A 176 -13.59 -6.18 11.59
N VAL A 177 -14.87 -6.33 11.21
CA VAL A 177 -15.59 -5.33 10.40
C VAL A 177 -15.71 -4.06 11.23
N ARG A 178 -15.22 -2.96 10.67
CA ARG A 178 -15.15 -1.65 11.33
C ARG A 178 -16.31 -0.78 10.89
N ASP A 179 -16.59 0.25 11.68
CA ASP A 179 -17.40 1.39 11.28
C ASP A 179 -16.69 2.22 10.20
N HIS A 180 -17.42 3.12 9.54
CA HIS A 180 -16.86 4.00 8.51
C HIS A 180 -16.29 5.28 9.15
N ASP A 181 -15.19 5.16 9.90
CA ASP A 181 -14.48 6.29 10.51
C ASP A 181 -13.36 6.83 9.57
N ASN A 182 -13.43 8.13 9.23
CA ASN A 182 -12.88 8.69 7.98
C ASN A 182 -11.47 9.31 8.02
N LEU A 183 -10.62 9.03 9.02
CA LEU A 183 -9.40 9.84 9.26
C LEU A 183 -8.30 9.70 8.17
N GLU A 184 -8.09 8.51 7.60
CA GLU A 184 -7.08 8.28 6.56
C GLU A 184 -7.66 8.35 5.13
N GLU A 185 -8.97 8.20 4.97
CA GLU A 185 -9.65 8.29 3.68
C GLU A 185 -9.47 9.69 3.07
N LYS A 186 -9.44 10.74 3.89
CA LYS A 186 -9.14 12.10 3.43
C LYS A 186 -7.79 12.17 2.72
N HIS A 187 -6.75 11.55 3.28
CA HIS A 187 -5.43 11.60 2.67
C HIS A 187 -5.37 10.81 1.36
N ILE A 188 -6.14 9.71 1.26
CA ILE A 188 -6.30 9.00 -0.02
C ILE A 188 -7.02 9.90 -1.03
N LEU A 189 -8.07 10.61 -0.62
CA LEU A 189 -8.75 11.61 -1.46
C LEU A 189 -7.82 12.74 -1.88
N ASP A 190 -6.95 13.23 -1.00
CA ASP A 190 -5.97 14.28 -1.33
C ASP A 190 -5.04 13.79 -2.47
N VAL A 191 -4.58 12.53 -2.39
CA VAL A 191 -3.74 11.93 -3.44
C VAL A 191 -4.53 11.75 -4.74
N VAL A 192 -5.74 11.20 -4.69
CA VAL A 192 -6.62 11.04 -5.86
C VAL A 192 -6.96 12.40 -6.50
N GLY A 193 -7.26 13.38 -5.66
CA GLY A 193 -7.63 14.74 -6.02
C GLY A 193 -6.54 15.44 -6.83
N ALA A 194 -5.27 15.23 -6.45
CA ALA A 194 -4.14 15.79 -7.18
C ALA A 194 -4.03 15.32 -8.64
N PHE A 195 -4.67 14.20 -9.02
CA PHE A 195 -4.61 13.66 -10.38
C PHE A 195 -5.91 13.81 -11.18
N PHE A 196 -7.06 13.58 -10.56
CA PHE A 196 -8.31 13.36 -11.28
C PHE A 196 -9.46 14.30 -10.91
N LEU A 197 -9.34 15.10 -9.84
CA LEU A 197 -10.41 16.00 -9.42
C LEU A 197 -10.05 17.44 -9.77
N LYS A 198 -11.01 18.19 -10.34
CA LYS A 198 -10.86 19.64 -10.51
C LYS A 198 -10.97 20.39 -9.16
N THR A 199 -11.78 19.85 -8.26
CA THR A 199 -11.95 20.36 -6.90
C THR A 199 -12.34 19.23 -5.96
N ASP A 200 -11.80 19.27 -4.74
CA ASP A 200 -12.10 18.37 -3.63
C ASP A 200 -13.13 18.97 -2.66
N SER A 201 -13.70 20.13 -3.02
CA SER A 201 -14.72 20.80 -2.21
C SER A 201 -15.95 19.93 -2.08
N GLY A 202 -16.47 19.82 -0.84
CA GLY A 202 -17.68 19.05 -0.55
C GLY A 202 -18.95 19.56 -1.22
N LEU A 203 -18.91 20.69 -1.94
CA LEU A 203 -20.00 21.13 -2.81
C LEU A 203 -20.10 20.30 -4.10
N TYR A 204 -18.97 19.77 -4.57
CA TYR A 204 -18.85 19.08 -5.87
C TYR A 204 -18.44 17.61 -5.73
N LEU A 205 -17.91 17.25 -4.57
CA LEU A 205 -17.46 15.90 -4.25
C LEU A 205 -18.42 15.23 -3.26
N ASN A 206 -19.14 14.22 -3.71
CA ASN A 206 -19.90 13.32 -2.85
C ASN A 206 -19.03 12.13 -2.42
N SER A 207 -19.22 11.63 -1.22
CA SER A 207 -18.63 10.36 -0.77
C SER A 207 -19.70 9.33 -0.43
N TYR A 208 -19.46 8.09 -0.84
CA TYR A 208 -20.30 6.94 -0.52
C TYR A 208 -19.42 5.86 0.10
N HIS A 209 -19.83 5.29 1.24
CA HIS A 209 -19.08 4.26 1.92
C HIS A 209 -19.93 3.00 2.02
N THR A 210 -19.32 1.86 1.76
CA THR A 210 -19.97 0.57 1.86
C THR A 210 -18.98 -0.52 2.21
N THR A 211 -19.49 -1.56 2.85
CA THR A 211 -18.73 -2.74 3.27
C THR A 211 -19.34 -3.98 2.65
N MET A 212 -18.50 -4.91 2.20
CA MET A 212 -18.94 -6.22 1.74
C MET A 212 -18.01 -7.32 2.24
N LEU A 213 -18.51 -8.55 2.24
CA LEU A 213 -17.69 -9.73 2.43
C LEU A 213 -17.22 -10.26 1.07
N GLY A 214 -15.97 -10.69 1.00
CA GLY A 214 -15.34 -11.24 -0.19
C GLY A 214 -14.33 -12.33 0.13
N LYS A 215 -13.42 -12.58 -0.81
CA LYS A 215 -12.39 -13.62 -0.68
C LYS A 215 -11.16 -13.18 0.12
N GLU A 216 -10.89 -11.88 0.13
CA GLU A 216 -9.70 -11.30 0.75
C GLU A 216 -9.97 -9.83 1.11
N ASP A 217 -9.21 -9.33 2.07
CA ASP A 217 -9.27 -7.95 2.52
C ASP A 217 -8.80 -6.99 1.43
N ARG A 218 -9.67 -6.08 0.97
CA ARG A 218 -9.35 -5.07 -0.06
C ARG A 218 -10.10 -3.77 0.17
N THR A 219 -9.57 -2.69 -0.39
CA THR A 219 -10.29 -1.42 -0.51
C THR A 219 -10.36 -1.02 -1.98
N TYR A 220 -11.56 -0.70 -2.46
CA TYR A 220 -11.75 -0.12 -3.78
C TYR A 220 -12.20 1.33 -3.64
N LEU A 221 -11.54 2.22 -4.38
CA LEU A 221 -12.03 3.55 -4.64
C LEU A 221 -12.60 3.59 -6.03
N VAL A 222 -13.88 3.96 -6.15
CA VAL A 222 -14.53 4.12 -7.45
C VAL A 222 -14.97 5.56 -7.60
N ILE A 223 -14.43 6.25 -8.59
CA ILE A 223 -14.68 7.67 -8.86
C ILE A 223 -15.45 7.77 -10.17
N MET A 224 -16.56 8.49 -10.13
CA MET A 224 -17.43 8.66 -11.30
C MET A 224 -18.20 9.97 -11.22
N GLU A 225 -18.62 10.48 -12.37
CA GLU A 225 -19.60 11.58 -12.43
C GLU A 225 -20.89 11.21 -11.70
N ASN A 226 -21.53 12.20 -11.08
CA ASN A 226 -22.70 11.99 -10.23
C ASN A 226 -23.85 11.27 -10.96
N GLU A 227 -24.00 11.50 -12.26
CA GLU A 227 -25.02 10.91 -13.11
C GLU A 227 -24.84 9.39 -13.29
N LYS A 228 -23.60 8.89 -13.18
CA LYS A 228 -23.28 7.46 -13.33
C LYS A 228 -23.47 6.68 -12.03
N PHE A 229 -23.45 7.37 -10.89
CA PHE A 229 -23.54 6.73 -9.58
C PHE A 229 -24.80 5.86 -9.38
N PRO A 230 -26.02 6.28 -9.75
CA PRO A 230 -27.20 5.44 -9.60
C PRO A 230 -27.14 4.13 -10.39
N GLY A 231 -26.62 4.17 -11.63
CA GLY A 231 -26.43 2.99 -12.47
C GLY A 231 -25.40 2.05 -11.88
N TRP A 232 -24.23 2.59 -11.50
CA TRP A 232 -23.17 1.83 -10.86
C TRP A 232 -23.65 1.16 -9.56
N LEU A 233 -24.41 1.87 -8.73
CA LEU A 233 -24.98 1.34 -7.50
C LEU A 233 -25.94 0.18 -7.79
N GLY A 234 -26.77 0.31 -8.83
CA GLY A 234 -27.66 -0.75 -9.29
C GLY A 234 -26.92 -2.03 -9.66
N ASP A 235 -25.95 -1.91 -10.58
CA ASP A 235 -25.21 -3.04 -11.13
C ASP A 235 -24.33 -3.73 -10.08
N ASN A 236 -23.76 -2.96 -9.14
CA ASN A 236 -22.75 -3.47 -8.24
C ASN A 236 -23.30 -3.82 -6.85
N MET A 237 -24.42 -3.23 -6.40
CA MET A 237 -24.90 -3.36 -5.01
C MET A 237 -26.27 -4.03 -4.82
N GLN A 238 -27.13 -4.17 -5.84
CA GLN A 238 -28.54 -4.58 -5.65
C GLN A 238 -28.79 -6.04 -5.17
N ASN A 239 -27.83 -6.96 -5.31
CA ASN A 239 -28.03 -8.39 -4.98
C ASN A 239 -27.30 -8.87 -3.71
N ARG A 240 -27.02 -7.97 -2.76
CA ARG A 240 -26.16 -8.31 -1.62
C ARG A 240 -26.98 -8.62 -0.35
N ALA A 241 -26.60 -9.70 0.33
CA ALA A 241 -27.15 -10.06 1.64
C ALA A 241 -26.76 -8.98 2.66
N VAL A 242 -27.65 -8.02 2.85
CA VAL A 242 -27.57 -7.04 3.92
C VAL A 242 -27.95 -7.78 5.20
N CYS A 243 -27.02 -7.84 6.15
CA CYS A 243 -27.16 -8.26 7.55
C CYS A 243 -28.39 -9.16 7.83
N SER A 244 -28.20 -10.49 7.84
CA SER A 244 -29.11 -11.33 8.64
C SER A 244 -28.88 -10.94 10.10
N GLY A 245 -29.76 -10.11 10.63
CA GLY A 245 -29.77 -9.70 12.04
C GLY A 245 -29.89 -10.87 13.00
#